data_AF-A0A7S1RVV6-F1
#
_entry.id   AF-A0A7S1RVV6-F1
#
_cell.length_a   1.000
_cell.length_b   1.000
_cell.length_c   1.000
_cell.angle_alpha   90.00
_cell.angle_beta   90.00
_cell.angle_gamma   90.00
#
_symmetry.space_group_name_H-M   'P 1'
#
loop_
_entity.id
_entity.type
_entity.pdbx_description
1 polymer ?
#
loop_
_entity_poly.entity_id
_entity_poly.type
_entity_poly.pdbx_seq_one_letter_code
_entity_poly.pdbx_strand_id
1 'polypeptide(L)'
;AAAALLSLLSLLSLGPRGGLCAQLPSLPPVAVGHVRKVRLPDCDRSVLVRTLALEPPIFRVEGLLSEGEADDIVAAALALPGSAWTDSRRHVAETHSHWSLDPPGSFADAFARADANGDGYLDAEELSAVLASDFAVVGHKHGRFVRQHNLSSPLVSARDFVERGIDLPRYVEALVAARPHLQKRFSKSTWLHYRLPSTRALLSRMQSVSGLPDAIVETGYAQHLQVVRSPTRGHYSCHHDSYPQQAPFSEVVRLTSMALFLNEPPRGGELAFPFADAPRSAISASWADVRRRCLPGPACARLGGVVARPR
;
A
#
# COMPACT_ATOMS: atom_id res chain seq x y z
N ALA A 1 -9.51 -7.30 10.61
CA ALA A 1 -9.46 -5.84 10.85
C ALA A 1 -10.02 -5.14 9.63
N ALA A 2 -10.84 -4.12 9.83
CA ALA A 2 -11.27 -3.19 8.81
C ALA A 2 -10.56 -1.85 9.07
N ALA A 3 -9.87 -1.33 8.07
CA ALA A 3 -9.27 -0.01 8.10
C ALA A 3 -9.72 0.74 6.84
N ALA A 4 -10.06 2.01 6.95
CA ALA A 4 -10.29 2.83 5.78
C ALA A 4 -9.05 3.68 5.49
N LEU A 5 -8.60 3.71 4.24
CA LEU A 5 -7.50 4.57 3.79
C LEU A 5 -8.10 5.66 2.89
N LEU A 6 -7.90 6.91 3.25
CA LEU A 6 -8.07 8.05 2.35
C LEU A 6 -6.70 8.48 1.85
N SER A 7 -6.62 8.79 0.56
CA SER A 7 -5.46 9.43 -0.04
C SER A 7 -5.87 10.62 -0.92
N LEU A 8 -5.17 11.75 -0.79
CA LEU A 8 -5.49 12.99 -1.52
C LEU A 8 -4.58 13.16 -2.74
N LEU A 9 -5.14 13.33 -3.94
CA LEU A 9 -4.40 13.55 -5.19
C LEU A 9 -3.88 15.00 -5.30
N SER A 10 -2.67 15.19 -5.83
CA SER A 10 -2.20 16.49 -6.32
C SER A 10 -2.06 16.46 -7.85
N LEU A 11 -2.93 17.16 -8.56
CA LEU A 11 -2.68 17.56 -9.95
C LEU A 11 -2.07 18.97 -9.92
N LEU A 12 -0.74 19.04 -9.82
CA LEU A 12 -0.02 20.29 -10.03
C LEU A 12 0.21 20.47 -11.54
N SER A 13 -0.73 21.11 -12.23
CA SER A 13 -0.44 21.75 -13.51
C SER A 13 0.41 22.98 -13.23
N LEU A 14 1.73 22.84 -13.30
CA LEU A 14 2.66 23.97 -13.23
C LEU A 14 2.63 24.69 -14.57
N GLY A 15 1.68 25.63 -14.72
CA GLY A 15 1.78 26.67 -15.73
C GLY A 15 2.95 27.61 -15.43
N PRO A 16 3.67 28.12 -16.45
CA PRO A 16 4.81 28.99 -16.23
C PRO A 16 4.31 30.39 -15.90
N ARG A 17 4.08 30.67 -14.61
CA ARG A 17 4.05 32.03 -14.11
C ARG A 17 4.93 32.10 -12.87
N GLY A 18 6.02 32.84 -13.00
CA GLY A 18 6.88 33.21 -11.89
C GLY A 18 6.04 33.79 -10.76
N GLY A 19 5.95 33.04 -9.68
CA GLY A 19 5.25 33.37 -8.46
C GLY A 19 5.81 32.44 -7.40
N LEU A 20 6.11 33.01 -6.23
CA LEU A 20 6.64 32.32 -5.05
C LEU A 20 6.05 30.91 -4.94
N CYS A 21 6.91 29.90 -4.78
CA CYS A 21 6.49 28.54 -4.46
C CYS A 21 5.76 28.59 -3.11
N ALA A 22 4.46 28.84 -3.15
CA ALA A 22 3.64 28.96 -1.96
C ALA A 22 3.67 27.60 -1.26
N GLN A 23 4.29 27.56 -0.08
CA GLN A 23 4.32 26.35 0.72
C GLN A 23 2.88 25.94 0.98
N LEU A 24 2.51 24.72 0.56
CA LEU A 24 1.16 24.23 0.75
C LEU A 24 0.85 24.21 2.26
N PRO A 25 -0.19 24.94 2.72
CA PRO A 25 -0.58 24.92 4.12
C PRO A 25 -0.84 23.48 4.57
N SER A 26 -0.18 23.07 5.65
CA SER A 26 -0.34 21.77 6.26
C SER A 26 -0.08 21.89 7.77
N LEU A 27 -0.61 20.94 8.54
CA LEU A 27 -0.44 20.93 9.98
C LEU A 27 1.04 20.80 10.38
N PRO A 28 1.64 21.77 11.10
CA PRO A 28 3.04 21.68 11.47
C PRO A 28 3.26 20.64 12.58
N PRO A 29 4.20 19.69 12.42
CA PRO A 29 4.61 18.76 13.47
C PRO A 29 5.53 19.49 14.45
N VAL A 30 4.96 20.07 15.52
CA VAL A 30 5.70 20.97 16.44
C VAL A 30 6.80 20.23 17.21
N ALA A 31 6.45 19.13 17.87
CA ALA A 31 7.38 18.27 18.60
C ALA A 31 6.71 16.91 18.81
N VAL A 32 7.47 15.83 18.88
CA VAL A 32 6.92 14.51 19.24
C VAL A 32 6.19 14.60 20.59
N GLY A 33 4.96 14.12 20.63
CA GLY A 33 4.10 14.19 21.81
C GLY A 33 3.31 15.49 21.97
N HIS A 34 3.56 16.53 21.15
CA HIS A 34 2.76 17.75 21.16
C HIS A 34 1.29 17.43 20.83
N VAL A 35 0.37 17.95 21.64
CA VAL A 35 -1.08 17.77 21.48
C VAL A 35 -1.75 19.12 21.23
N ARG A 36 -2.67 19.17 20.28
CA ARG A 36 -3.55 20.31 20.04
C ARG A 36 -5.00 19.87 19.94
N LYS A 37 -5.90 20.77 20.35
CA LYS A 37 -7.35 20.60 20.23
C LYS A 37 -7.83 21.21 18.91
N VAL A 38 -8.56 20.43 18.11
CA VAL A 38 -9.14 20.88 16.84
C VAL A 38 -10.65 20.72 16.92
N ARG A 39 -11.39 21.79 16.61
CA ARG A 39 -12.86 21.74 16.54
C ARG A 39 -13.28 21.11 15.22
N LEU A 40 -14.23 20.17 15.26
CA LEU A 40 -14.79 19.58 14.06
C LEU A 40 -15.86 20.53 13.48
N PRO A 41 -16.00 20.60 12.14
CA PRO A 41 -16.88 21.59 11.50
C PRO A 41 -18.36 21.19 11.53
N ASP A 42 -18.65 19.91 11.67
CA ASP A 42 -20.00 19.33 11.53
C ASP A 42 -20.67 18.99 12.88
N CYS A 43 -19.95 19.16 13.98
CA CYS A 43 -20.46 18.96 15.33
C CYS A 43 -19.74 19.87 16.32
N ASP A 44 -20.35 20.20 17.46
CA ASP A 44 -19.71 21.02 18.49
C ASP A 44 -18.67 20.26 19.33
N ARG A 45 -18.01 19.27 18.69
CA ARG A 45 -17.02 18.40 19.29
C ARG A 45 -15.64 18.87 18.89
N SER A 46 -14.68 18.60 19.75
CA SER A 46 -13.27 18.76 19.42
C SER A 46 -12.55 17.43 19.56
N VAL A 47 -11.52 17.26 18.75
CA VAL A 47 -10.62 16.11 18.78
C VAL A 47 -9.22 16.55 19.20
N LEU A 48 -8.44 15.60 19.71
CA LEU A 48 -7.04 15.81 20.03
C LEU A 48 -6.19 15.28 18.88
N VAL A 49 -5.29 16.13 18.38
CA VAL A 49 -4.28 15.77 17.39
C VAL A 49 -2.92 15.75 18.07
N ARG A 50 -2.27 14.58 18.08
CA ARG A 50 -0.95 14.36 18.68
C ARG A 50 0.08 14.12 17.59
N THR A 51 1.22 14.82 17.64
CA THR A 51 2.37 14.53 16.78
C THR A 51 3.08 13.25 17.25
N LEU A 52 3.21 12.27 16.36
CA LEU A 52 3.90 11.00 16.59
C LEU A 52 5.34 11.00 16.05
N ALA A 53 5.57 11.69 14.93
CA ALA A 53 6.90 11.88 14.34
C ALA A 53 6.98 13.21 13.59
N LEU A 54 8.21 13.70 13.42
CA LEU A 54 8.53 14.90 12.65
C LEU A 54 8.92 14.54 11.20
N GLU A 55 9.63 13.43 11.01
CA GLU A 55 10.15 12.97 9.72
C GLU A 55 9.80 11.49 9.44
N PRO A 56 8.83 11.19 8.56
CA PRO A 56 7.85 12.13 8.01
C PRO A 56 6.87 12.63 9.09
N PRO A 57 6.16 13.75 8.87
CA PRO A 57 5.13 14.22 9.80
C PRO A 57 4.02 13.16 9.94
N ILE A 58 3.90 12.58 11.15
CA ILE A 58 2.86 11.59 11.46
C ILE A 58 2.06 12.10 12.64
N PHE A 59 0.74 12.02 12.54
CA PHE A 59 -0.18 12.47 13.59
C PHE A 59 -1.15 11.35 13.97
N ARG A 60 -1.56 11.35 15.25
CA ARG A 60 -2.69 10.58 15.75
C ARG A 60 -3.84 11.53 16.03
N VAL A 61 -5.01 11.22 15.48
CA VAL A 61 -6.25 11.95 15.76
C VAL A 61 -7.16 11.05 16.57
N GLU A 62 -7.43 11.41 17.81
CA GLU A 62 -8.28 10.62 18.70
C GLU A 62 -9.75 11.04 18.56
N GLY A 63 -10.62 10.06 18.31
CA GLY A 63 -12.05 10.29 18.19
C GLY A 63 -12.49 11.00 16.92
N LEU A 64 -11.78 10.90 15.79
CA LEU A 64 -12.28 11.49 14.54
C LEU A 64 -13.67 10.93 14.14
N LEU A 65 -13.86 9.64 14.41
CA LEU A 65 -15.12 8.90 14.31
C LEU A 65 -15.61 8.50 15.71
N SER A 66 -16.94 8.41 15.87
CA SER A 66 -17.54 7.61 16.93
C SER A 66 -17.59 6.12 16.55
N GLU A 67 -17.83 5.24 17.53
CA GLU A 67 -18.00 3.80 17.27
C GLU A 67 -19.15 3.55 16.29
N GLY A 68 -20.30 4.21 16.48
CA GLY A 68 -21.45 4.07 15.58
C GLY A 68 -21.16 4.55 14.15
N GLU A 69 -20.39 5.63 13.98
CA GLU A 69 -19.98 6.09 12.65
C GLU A 69 -19.03 5.08 11.96
N ALA A 70 -18.14 4.45 12.73
CA ALA A 70 -17.28 3.40 12.20
C ALA A 70 -18.08 2.17 11.77
N ASP A 71 -19.06 1.75 12.57
CA ASP A 71 -19.98 0.66 12.26
C ASP A 71 -20.82 0.96 11.00
N ASP A 72 -21.31 2.19 10.85
CA ASP A 72 -22.07 2.63 9.67
C ASP A 72 -21.22 2.58 8.38
N ILE A 73 -19.93 2.92 8.46
CA ILE A 73 -19.00 2.80 7.33
C ILE A 73 -18.78 1.32 6.98
N VAL A 74 -18.61 0.46 7.98
CA VAL A 74 -18.46 -0.99 7.78
C VAL A 74 -19.72 -1.57 7.15
N ALA A 75 -20.90 -1.22 7.67
CA ALA A 75 -22.19 -1.67 7.15
C ALA A 75 -22.39 -1.23 5.69
N ALA A 76 -22.08 0.04 5.38
CA ALA A 76 -22.17 0.56 4.01
C ALA A 76 -21.24 -0.19 3.04
N ALA A 77 -20.01 -0.53 3.47
CA ALA A 77 -19.10 -1.32 2.65
C ALA A 77 -19.58 -2.76 2.44
N LEU A 78 -20.14 -3.40 3.48
CA LEU A 78 -20.65 -4.78 3.41
C LEU A 78 -21.95 -4.90 2.61
N ALA A 79 -22.73 -3.82 2.49
CA ALA A 79 -23.92 -3.77 1.66
C ALA A 79 -23.63 -3.76 0.15
N LEU A 80 -22.40 -3.44 -0.26
CA LEU A 80 -22.00 -3.49 -1.66
C LEU A 80 -21.93 -4.94 -2.17
N PRO A 81 -22.26 -5.18 -3.45
CA PRO A 81 -22.17 -6.51 -4.04
C PRO A 81 -20.72 -7.02 -4.01
N GLY A 82 -20.55 -8.35 -3.93
CA GLY A 82 -19.21 -8.97 -3.89
C GLY A 82 -18.31 -8.60 -5.07
N SER A 83 -18.87 -8.23 -6.23
CA SER A 83 -18.14 -7.72 -7.40
C SER A 83 -17.50 -6.35 -7.19
N ALA A 84 -17.99 -5.55 -6.24
CA ALA A 84 -17.40 -4.27 -5.86
C ALA A 84 -16.16 -4.41 -4.94
N TRP A 85 -15.84 -5.64 -4.53
CA TRP A 85 -14.67 -5.94 -3.71
C TRP A 85 -13.53 -6.48 -4.56
N THR A 86 -12.38 -5.82 -4.47
CA THR A 86 -11.12 -6.30 -5.04
C THR A 86 -10.40 -7.17 -4.01
N ASP A 87 -10.09 -8.42 -4.38
CA ASP A 87 -9.21 -9.29 -3.59
C ASP A 87 -7.78 -9.14 -4.12
N SER A 88 -6.82 -8.83 -3.25
CA SER A 88 -5.42 -8.64 -3.68
C SER A 88 -4.82 -9.90 -4.33
N ARG A 89 -5.43 -11.08 -4.15
CA ARG A 89 -5.05 -12.33 -4.83
C ARG A 89 -5.50 -12.42 -6.28
N ARG A 90 -6.63 -11.80 -6.66
CA ARG A 90 -7.22 -11.95 -7.99
C ARG A 90 -6.42 -11.25 -9.09
N HIS A 91 -5.67 -10.21 -8.73
CA HIS A 91 -4.91 -9.40 -9.70
C HIS A 91 -3.70 -10.12 -10.31
N VAL A 92 -3.31 -11.26 -9.76
CA VAL A 92 -2.08 -11.97 -10.15
C VAL A 92 -2.24 -12.72 -11.48
N ALA A 93 -3.38 -13.40 -11.70
CA ALA A 93 -3.57 -14.26 -12.87
C ALA A 93 -4.05 -13.49 -14.12
N GLU A 94 -4.86 -12.44 -13.93
CA GLU A 94 -5.47 -11.69 -15.05
C GLU A 94 -4.50 -10.67 -15.68
N THR A 95 -3.55 -10.14 -14.91
CA THR A 95 -2.67 -9.03 -15.35
C THR A 95 -1.34 -9.51 -15.94
N HIS A 96 -0.91 -10.76 -15.64
CA HIS A 96 0.41 -11.29 -16.01
C HIS A 96 0.35 -12.43 -17.02
N SER A 97 -0.61 -12.37 -17.94
CA SER A 97 -0.75 -13.33 -19.04
C SER A 97 0.47 -13.41 -19.96
N HIS A 98 1.35 -12.40 -19.96
CA HIS A 98 2.60 -12.43 -20.72
C HIS A 98 3.64 -13.41 -20.18
N TRP A 99 3.47 -13.91 -18.96
CA TRP A 99 4.28 -15.02 -18.43
C TRP A 99 3.61 -16.38 -18.66
N SER A 100 2.42 -16.40 -19.26
CA SER A 100 1.79 -17.64 -19.73
C SER A 100 2.47 -18.12 -21.00
N LEU A 101 2.54 -19.45 -21.16
CA LEU A 101 3.05 -20.07 -22.38
C LEU A 101 2.07 -19.95 -23.58
N ASP A 102 0.87 -19.43 -23.34
CA ASP A 102 -0.23 -19.26 -24.31
C ASP A 102 -0.85 -17.86 -24.15
N PRO A 103 -0.92 -17.00 -25.19
CA PRO A 103 -0.49 -17.24 -26.57
C PRO A 103 1.04 -17.15 -26.79
N PRO A 104 1.57 -17.87 -27.79
CA PRO A 104 3.00 -17.92 -28.09
C PRO A 104 3.55 -16.53 -28.47
N GLY A 105 4.73 -16.19 -27.92
CA GLY A 105 5.45 -14.94 -28.18
C GLY A 105 5.53 -14.02 -26.95
N SER A 106 4.47 -13.93 -26.15
CA SER A 106 4.43 -13.04 -24.97
C SER A 106 5.43 -13.44 -23.87
N PHE A 107 5.63 -14.75 -23.67
CA PHE A 107 6.59 -15.30 -22.73
C PHE A 107 8.05 -15.01 -23.11
N ALA A 108 8.40 -15.07 -24.39
CA ALA A 108 9.79 -14.85 -24.83
C ALA A 108 10.26 -13.43 -24.49
N ASP A 109 9.41 -12.42 -24.76
CA ASP A 109 9.69 -11.03 -24.41
C ASP A 109 9.73 -10.81 -22.90
N ALA A 110 8.86 -11.49 -22.14
CA ALA A 110 8.86 -11.42 -20.68
C ALA A 110 10.14 -12.00 -20.09
N PHE A 111 10.56 -13.17 -20.58
CA PHE A 111 11.81 -13.82 -20.18
C PHE A 111 13.02 -12.95 -20.51
N ALA A 112 13.11 -12.43 -21.74
CA ALA A 112 14.23 -11.59 -22.17
C ALA A 112 14.33 -10.27 -21.38
N ARG A 113 13.22 -9.72 -20.88
CA ARG A 113 13.25 -8.56 -19.97
C ARG A 113 13.69 -8.91 -18.55
N ALA A 114 13.46 -10.15 -18.13
CA ALA A 114 13.79 -10.62 -16.80
C ALA A 114 15.25 -11.08 -16.67
N ASP A 115 15.82 -11.61 -17.75
CA ASP A 115 17.23 -11.95 -17.90
C ASP A 115 18.04 -10.63 -18.01
N ALA A 116 18.42 -10.10 -16.84
CA ALA A 116 19.03 -8.78 -16.72
C ALA A 116 20.49 -8.79 -17.16
N ASN A 117 21.17 -9.93 -17.02
CA ASN A 117 22.57 -10.10 -17.40
C ASN A 117 22.74 -10.61 -18.85
N GLY A 118 21.68 -11.08 -19.50
CA GLY A 118 21.65 -11.54 -20.89
C GLY A 118 22.31 -12.91 -21.10
N ASP A 119 22.38 -13.75 -20.07
CA ASP A 119 23.06 -15.05 -20.13
C ASP A 119 22.16 -16.19 -20.63
N GLY A 120 20.87 -15.92 -20.86
CA GLY A 120 19.87 -16.86 -21.32
C GLY A 120 19.20 -17.67 -20.21
N TYR A 121 19.48 -17.36 -18.95
CA TYR A 121 18.93 -18.01 -17.77
C TYR A 121 18.33 -16.97 -16.82
N LEU A 122 17.40 -17.42 -15.99
CA LEU A 122 16.97 -16.68 -14.81
C LEU A 122 17.63 -17.28 -13.58
N ASP A 123 18.46 -16.49 -12.92
CA ASP A 123 19.02 -16.82 -11.63
C ASP A 123 18.04 -16.56 -10.47
N ALA A 124 18.53 -16.71 -9.24
CA ALA A 124 17.71 -16.50 -8.05
C ALA A 124 17.28 -15.04 -7.84
N GLU A 125 18.11 -14.08 -8.23
CA GLU A 125 17.84 -12.65 -8.09
C GLU A 125 16.86 -12.18 -9.17
N GLU A 126 17.06 -12.60 -10.41
CA GLU A 126 16.20 -12.27 -11.56
C GLU A 126 14.79 -12.84 -11.38
N LEU A 127 14.66 -14.13 -11.04
CA LEU A 127 13.34 -14.72 -10.77
C LEU A 127 12.67 -14.06 -9.55
N SER A 128 13.43 -13.73 -8.51
CA SER A 128 12.89 -13.00 -7.35
C SER A 128 12.42 -11.59 -7.73
N ALA A 129 13.13 -10.92 -8.64
CA ALA A 129 12.76 -9.61 -9.15
C ALA A 129 11.43 -9.69 -9.92
N VAL A 130 11.29 -10.66 -10.84
CA VAL A 130 10.03 -10.92 -11.57
C VAL A 130 8.88 -11.19 -10.61
N LEU A 131 9.08 -12.10 -9.65
CA LEU A 131 8.06 -12.41 -8.66
C LEU A 131 7.64 -11.17 -7.87
N ALA A 132 8.57 -10.26 -7.55
CA ALA A 132 8.29 -9.05 -6.79
C ALA A 132 7.66 -7.92 -7.63
N SER A 133 8.12 -7.70 -8.86
CA SER A 133 7.65 -6.62 -9.74
C SER A 133 6.30 -6.95 -10.36
N ASP A 134 6.18 -8.17 -10.87
CA ASP A 134 5.06 -8.57 -11.70
C ASP A 134 4.00 -9.17 -10.78
N PHE A 135 4.39 -10.13 -9.94
CA PHE A 135 3.41 -10.89 -9.16
C PHE A 135 3.17 -10.37 -7.74
N ALA A 136 3.85 -9.30 -7.34
CA ALA A 136 3.86 -8.77 -5.97
C ALA A 136 4.17 -9.85 -4.92
N VAL A 137 4.97 -10.86 -5.27
CA VAL A 137 5.45 -11.93 -4.41
C VAL A 137 6.86 -11.65 -3.92
N VAL A 138 7.06 -11.79 -2.62
CA VAL A 138 8.23 -11.33 -1.90
C VAL A 138 8.74 -12.42 -0.96
N GLY A 139 10.06 -12.49 -0.76
CA GLY A 139 10.67 -13.50 0.12
C GLY A 139 10.53 -14.93 -0.39
N HIS A 140 10.29 -15.10 -1.70
CA HIS A 140 10.33 -16.39 -2.36
C HIS A 140 11.72 -17.03 -2.19
N LYS A 141 11.76 -18.37 -2.13
CA LYS A 141 13.01 -19.12 -2.04
C LYS A 141 13.24 -19.85 -3.34
N HIS A 142 14.23 -19.41 -4.13
CA HIS A 142 14.54 -19.96 -5.45
C HIS A 142 14.66 -21.48 -5.48
N GLY A 143 15.39 -22.07 -4.53
CA GLY A 143 15.54 -23.54 -4.46
C GLY A 143 14.22 -24.31 -4.30
N ARG A 144 13.11 -23.66 -3.88
CA ARG A 144 11.77 -24.27 -3.92
C ARG A 144 11.27 -24.43 -5.35
N PHE A 145 11.44 -23.41 -6.18
CA PHE A 145 11.04 -23.42 -7.58
C PHE A 145 11.79 -24.54 -8.32
N VAL A 146 13.12 -24.58 -8.17
CA VAL A 146 13.99 -25.63 -8.71
C VAL A 146 13.50 -27.04 -8.32
N ARG A 147 13.25 -27.28 -7.03
CA ARG A 147 12.78 -28.60 -6.55
C ARG A 147 11.36 -28.93 -7.01
N GLN A 148 10.46 -27.97 -7.06
CA GLN A 148 9.06 -28.20 -7.44
C GLN A 148 8.93 -28.58 -8.92
N HIS A 149 9.81 -28.07 -9.77
CA HIS A 149 9.81 -28.34 -11.21
C HIS A 149 10.88 -29.37 -11.64
N ASN A 150 11.54 -30.03 -10.68
CA ASN A 150 12.58 -31.04 -10.94
C ASN A 150 13.68 -30.54 -11.89
N LEU A 151 14.13 -29.30 -11.68
CA LEU A 151 15.19 -28.69 -12.48
C LEU A 151 16.56 -29.19 -12.00
N SER A 152 17.45 -29.49 -12.95
CA SER A 152 18.82 -29.97 -12.69
C SER A 152 19.79 -28.85 -12.29
N SER A 153 19.43 -27.60 -12.57
CA SER A 153 20.23 -26.40 -12.33
C SER A 153 19.40 -25.34 -11.60
N PRO A 154 20.03 -24.50 -10.75
CA PRO A 154 19.39 -23.28 -10.27
C PRO A 154 19.31 -22.18 -11.34
N LEU A 155 20.04 -22.28 -12.45
CA LEU A 155 19.88 -21.37 -13.59
C LEU A 155 18.76 -21.89 -14.47
N VAL A 156 17.67 -21.13 -14.60
CA VAL A 156 16.44 -21.58 -15.27
C VAL A 156 16.35 -20.98 -16.66
N SER A 157 16.48 -21.80 -17.69
CA SER A 157 16.37 -21.33 -19.08
C SER A 157 14.92 -21.21 -19.54
N ALA A 158 14.66 -20.46 -20.62
CA ALA A 158 13.35 -20.44 -21.28
C ALA A 158 12.90 -21.84 -21.72
N ARG A 159 13.85 -22.71 -22.10
CA ARG A 159 13.59 -24.11 -22.47
C ARG A 159 13.06 -24.91 -21.28
N ASP A 160 13.57 -24.68 -20.07
CA ASP A 160 13.07 -25.35 -18.86
C ASP A 160 11.59 -25.01 -18.62
N PHE A 161 11.17 -23.77 -18.84
CA PHE A 161 9.76 -23.38 -18.73
C PHE A 161 8.88 -24.16 -19.71
N VAL A 162 9.31 -24.27 -20.96
CA VAL A 162 8.55 -24.97 -22.01
C VAL A 162 8.52 -26.48 -21.76
N GLU A 163 9.67 -27.13 -21.56
CA GLU A 163 9.76 -28.59 -21.42
C GLU A 163 9.11 -29.10 -20.14
N ARG A 164 9.12 -28.31 -19.07
CA ARG A 164 8.47 -28.67 -17.79
C ARG A 164 7.05 -28.14 -17.67
N GLY A 165 6.53 -27.43 -18.69
CA GLY A 165 5.19 -26.84 -18.67
C GLY A 165 5.00 -25.86 -17.51
N ILE A 166 6.03 -25.07 -17.20
CA ILE A 166 5.99 -24.10 -16.10
C ILE A 166 5.19 -22.89 -16.53
N ASP A 167 3.98 -22.81 -16.03
CA ASP A 167 3.12 -21.63 -16.10
C ASP A 167 3.36 -20.79 -14.83
N LEU A 168 4.09 -19.69 -14.96
CA LEU A 168 4.49 -18.87 -13.83
C LEU A 168 3.28 -18.23 -13.10
N PRO A 169 2.26 -17.68 -13.80
CA PRO A 169 1.01 -17.27 -13.15
C PRO A 169 0.37 -18.36 -12.30
N ARG A 170 0.23 -19.59 -12.83
CA ARG A 170 -0.34 -20.72 -12.06
C ARG A 170 0.55 -21.13 -10.89
N TYR A 171 1.86 -21.12 -11.07
CA TYR A 171 2.82 -21.38 -10.00
C TYR A 171 2.62 -20.39 -8.85
N VAL A 172 2.51 -19.10 -9.18
CA VAL A 172 2.31 -18.03 -8.21
C VAL A 172 0.96 -18.18 -7.52
N GLU A 173 -0.12 -18.44 -8.26
CA GLU A 173 -1.46 -18.64 -7.68
C GLU A 173 -1.44 -19.73 -6.60
N ALA A 174 -0.86 -20.89 -6.93
CA ALA A 174 -0.70 -21.99 -5.98
C ALA A 174 0.18 -21.61 -4.79
N LEU A 175 1.27 -20.86 -5.04
CA LEU A 175 2.19 -20.41 -4.00
C LEU A 175 1.50 -19.46 -3.01
N VAL A 176 0.77 -18.46 -3.48
CA VAL A 176 0.13 -17.44 -2.63
C VAL A 176 -1.12 -17.98 -1.92
N ALA A 177 -1.80 -18.98 -2.51
CA ALA A 177 -2.86 -19.73 -1.85
C ALA A 177 -2.31 -20.52 -0.64
N ALA A 178 -1.18 -21.21 -0.81
CA ALA A 178 -0.53 -21.97 0.26
C ALA A 178 0.21 -21.07 1.27
N ARG A 179 0.73 -19.92 0.82
CA ARG A 179 1.57 -19.00 1.60
C ARG A 179 1.16 -17.54 1.36
N PRO A 180 0.04 -17.09 1.94
CA PRO A 180 -0.43 -15.72 1.73
C PRO A 180 0.57 -14.67 2.23
N HIS A 181 1.44 -15.01 3.19
CA HIS A 181 2.54 -14.15 3.66
C HIS A 181 3.66 -13.93 2.63
N LEU A 182 3.62 -14.55 1.46
CA LEU A 182 4.55 -14.21 0.39
C LEU A 182 4.00 -13.10 -0.50
N GLN A 183 2.73 -12.70 -0.36
CA GLN A 183 2.21 -11.55 -1.07
C GLN A 183 2.70 -10.26 -0.42
N LYS A 184 2.90 -9.21 -1.21
CA LYS A 184 3.17 -7.86 -0.69
C LYS A 184 1.95 -7.32 0.05
N ARG A 185 0.74 -7.64 -0.41
CA ARG A 185 -0.55 -7.24 0.18
C ARG A 185 -1.49 -8.43 0.23
N PHE A 186 -2.07 -8.68 1.39
CA PHE A 186 -3.11 -9.69 1.57
C PHE A 186 -4.33 -9.07 2.27
N SER A 187 -5.27 -8.57 1.46
CA SER A 187 -6.48 -7.88 1.91
C SER A 187 -7.56 -7.90 0.85
N LYS A 188 -8.80 -7.60 1.25
CA LYS A 188 -9.87 -7.20 0.34
C LYS A 188 -10.12 -5.70 0.48
N SER A 189 -10.48 -5.02 -0.60
CA SER A 189 -10.84 -3.59 -0.52
C SER A 189 -12.02 -3.24 -1.41
N THR A 190 -12.76 -2.22 -1.02
CA THR A 190 -13.80 -1.56 -1.82
C THR A 190 -13.71 -0.04 -1.63
N TRP A 191 -14.57 0.71 -2.30
CA TRP A 191 -14.54 2.18 -2.30
C TRP A 191 -15.93 2.74 -2.00
N LEU A 192 -16.01 3.69 -1.06
CA LEU A 192 -17.23 4.40 -0.71
C LEU A 192 -17.18 5.86 -1.13
N HIS A 193 -18.24 6.33 -1.77
CA HIS A 193 -18.39 7.75 -2.12
C HIS A 193 -18.71 8.59 -0.88
N TYR A 194 -18.12 9.79 -0.79
CA TYR A 194 -18.39 10.78 0.26
C TYR A 194 -19.79 11.41 0.23
N ARG A 195 -20.67 10.95 -0.67
CA ARG A 195 -22.08 11.38 -0.70
C ARG A 195 -22.97 10.51 0.20
N LEU A 196 -22.43 9.40 0.73
CA LEU A 196 -23.18 8.51 1.61
C LEU A 196 -23.36 9.15 3.00
N PRO A 197 -24.50 8.94 3.68
CA PRO A 197 -24.71 9.42 5.04
C PRO A 197 -23.58 9.05 6.01
N SER A 198 -23.04 7.84 5.89
CA SER A 198 -21.96 7.31 6.75
C SER A 198 -20.58 7.94 6.49
N THR A 199 -20.38 8.68 5.40
CA THR A 199 -19.06 9.22 5.02
C THR A 199 -19.05 10.72 4.73
N ARG A 200 -20.22 11.35 4.58
CA ARG A 200 -20.32 12.77 4.16
C ARG A 200 -19.61 13.77 5.05
N ALA A 201 -19.47 13.48 6.34
CA ALA A 201 -18.77 14.34 7.29
C ALA A 201 -17.24 14.19 7.25
N LEU A 202 -16.71 13.12 6.64
CA LEU A 202 -15.29 12.78 6.76
C LEU A 202 -14.39 13.82 6.12
N LEU A 203 -14.69 14.29 4.91
CA LEU A 203 -13.80 15.20 4.18
C LEU A 203 -13.56 16.52 4.93
N SER A 204 -14.61 17.14 5.46
CA SER A 204 -14.48 18.40 6.20
C SER A 204 -13.76 18.22 7.55
N ARG A 205 -14.02 17.11 8.25
CA ARG A 205 -13.28 16.75 9.48
C ARG A 205 -11.80 16.51 9.18
N MET A 206 -11.49 15.75 8.14
CA MET A 206 -10.13 15.42 7.69
C MET A 206 -9.35 16.67 7.28
N GLN A 207 -9.99 17.55 6.54
CA GLN A 207 -9.44 18.85 6.18
C GLN A 207 -9.10 19.67 7.45
N SER A 208 -10.03 19.75 8.41
CA SER A 208 -9.82 20.48 9.67
C SER A 208 -8.63 19.96 10.49
N VAL A 209 -8.43 18.64 10.55
CA VAL A 209 -7.33 18.03 11.33
C VAL A 209 -6.00 17.97 10.57
N SER A 210 -5.98 18.18 9.26
CA SER A 210 -4.75 18.21 8.46
C SER A 210 -4.21 19.61 8.19
N GLY A 211 -5.02 20.65 8.43
CA GLY A 211 -4.65 22.03 8.10
C GLY A 211 -4.51 22.27 6.59
N LEU A 212 -5.08 21.37 5.78
CA LEU A 212 -5.08 21.48 4.33
C LEU A 212 -6.11 22.50 3.84
N PRO A 213 -5.87 23.18 2.70
CA PRO A 213 -6.83 24.16 2.17
C PRO A 213 -8.19 23.56 1.82
N ASP A 214 -9.27 24.36 1.96
CA ASP A 214 -10.64 23.99 1.57
C ASP A 214 -10.72 23.51 0.12
N ALA A 215 -9.89 24.09 -0.75
CA ALA A 215 -9.80 23.73 -2.16
C ALA A 215 -9.63 22.22 -2.39
N ILE A 216 -9.00 21.47 -1.47
CA ILE A 216 -8.86 20.01 -1.60
C ILE A 216 -10.21 19.28 -1.48
N VAL A 217 -11.13 19.79 -0.66
CA VAL A 217 -12.49 19.26 -0.52
C VAL A 217 -13.36 19.71 -1.69
N GLU A 218 -13.27 21.00 -2.07
CA GLU A 218 -14.14 21.62 -3.08
C GLU A 218 -13.91 21.08 -4.51
N THR A 219 -12.66 20.83 -4.86
CA THR A 219 -12.25 20.43 -6.22
C THR A 219 -12.36 18.93 -6.48
N GLY A 220 -12.66 18.12 -5.46
CA GLY A 220 -12.77 16.66 -5.61
C GLY A 220 -11.44 15.93 -5.77
N TYR A 221 -10.31 16.53 -5.35
CA TYR A 221 -9.01 15.86 -5.36
C TYR A 221 -8.91 14.68 -4.36
N ALA A 222 -9.88 14.54 -3.46
CA ALA A 222 -9.93 13.39 -2.57
C ALA A 222 -10.38 12.12 -3.32
N GLN A 223 -9.54 11.08 -3.31
CA GLN A 223 -9.97 9.75 -3.73
C GLN A 223 -11.12 9.28 -2.85
N HIS A 224 -12.06 8.51 -3.39
CA HIS A 224 -13.11 7.88 -2.59
C HIS A 224 -12.54 7.12 -1.39
N LEU A 225 -13.34 6.93 -0.35
CA LEU A 225 -12.89 6.27 0.87
C LEU A 225 -12.60 4.79 0.57
N GLN A 226 -11.33 4.37 0.59
CA GLN A 226 -10.98 2.96 0.41
C GLN A 226 -11.25 2.22 1.71
N VAL A 227 -12.21 1.30 1.73
CA VAL A 227 -12.45 0.42 2.89
C VAL A 227 -11.68 -0.88 2.67
N VAL A 228 -10.76 -1.20 3.58
CA VAL A 228 -9.88 -2.38 3.50
C VAL A 228 -10.23 -3.37 4.59
N ARG A 229 -10.54 -4.61 4.21
CA ARG A 229 -10.75 -5.75 5.09
C ARG A 229 -9.55 -6.68 5.05
N SER A 230 -8.78 -6.70 6.14
CA SER A 230 -7.68 -7.62 6.37
C SER A 230 -8.18 -8.91 7.04
N PRO A 231 -8.07 -10.08 6.38
CA PRO A 231 -8.40 -11.37 6.99
C PRO A 231 -7.37 -11.76 8.07
N THR A 232 -7.56 -12.91 8.71
CA THR A 232 -6.51 -13.51 9.56
C THR A 232 -5.21 -13.67 8.77
N ARG A 233 -4.09 -13.20 9.32
CA ARG A 233 -2.77 -13.07 8.64
C ARG A 233 -2.74 -12.07 7.47
N GLY A 234 -3.80 -11.29 7.29
CA GLY A 234 -3.83 -10.16 6.37
C GLY A 234 -2.76 -9.13 6.75
N HIS A 235 -2.11 -8.56 5.74
CA HIS A 235 -1.01 -7.63 5.92
C HIS A 235 -0.83 -6.77 4.67
N TYR A 236 -0.05 -5.71 4.82
CA TYR A 236 0.44 -4.91 3.72
C TYR A 236 1.88 -4.54 4.03
N SER A 237 2.81 -4.97 3.17
CA SER A 237 4.24 -4.69 3.32
C SER A 237 4.50 -3.19 3.20
N CYS A 238 5.63 -2.73 3.76
CA CYS A 238 6.02 -1.33 3.66
C CYS A 238 6.05 -0.87 2.20
N HIS A 239 5.48 0.30 1.98
CA HIS A 239 5.43 0.97 0.69
C HIS A 239 5.28 2.47 0.96
N HIS A 240 5.60 3.28 -0.06
CA HIS A 240 5.06 4.61 -0.12
C HIS A 240 3.71 4.60 -0.84
N ASP A 241 2.83 5.49 -0.42
CA ASP A 241 1.59 5.76 -1.13
C ASP A 241 1.83 6.52 -2.45
N SER A 242 2.95 7.22 -2.56
CA SER A 242 3.43 7.93 -3.76
C SER A 242 4.93 7.71 -3.95
N TYR A 243 5.37 7.48 -5.17
CA TYR A 243 6.79 7.36 -5.53
C TYR A 243 7.23 8.57 -6.35
N PRO A 244 8.45 9.11 -6.16
CA PRO A 244 8.94 10.25 -6.94
C PRO A 244 8.90 10.01 -8.45
N GLN A 245 9.13 8.78 -8.88
CA GLN A 245 9.09 8.36 -10.29
C GLN A 245 7.67 8.41 -10.91
N GLN A 246 6.64 8.53 -10.07
CA GLN A 246 5.26 8.69 -10.52
C GLN A 246 4.93 10.14 -10.90
N ALA A 247 5.78 11.13 -10.59
CA ALA A 247 5.58 12.50 -11.05
C ALA A 247 6.46 12.80 -12.28
N PRO A 248 5.97 13.52 -13.31
CA PRO A 248 4.60 13.99 -13.52
C PRO A 248 3.68 12.99 -14.24
N PHE A 249 4.19 11.81 -14.61
CA PHE A 249 3.55 10.92 -15.59
C PHE A 249 2.49 9.95 -15.02
N SER A 250 2.30 9.90 -13.70
CA SER A 250 1.25 9.11 -13.06
C SER A 250 0.04 9.97 -12.78
N GLU A 251 -1.14 9.39 -13.03
CA GLU A 251 -2.43 9.98 -12.71
C GLU A 251 -2.64 10.18 -11.20
N VAL A 252 -1.80 9.56 -10.35
CA VAL A 252 -1.97 9.54 -8.89
C VAL A 252 -0.71 9.91 -8.13
N VAL A 253 -0.63 11.17 -7.68
CA VAL A 253 0.35 11.61 -6.67
C VAL A 253 -0.40 11.96 -5.39
N ARG A 254 -0.17 11.19 -4.32
CA ARG A 254 -0.82 11.39 -3.03
C ARG A 254 0.00 12.30 -2.14
N LEU A 255 -0.56 13.45 -1.77
CA LEU A 255 0.07 14.43 -0.88
C LEU A 255 0.05 13.98 0.58
N THR A 256 -1.07 13.42 1.01
CA THR A 256 -1.28 12.91 2.36
C THR A 256 -2.19 11.69 2.34
N SER A 257 -2.06 10.87 3.38
CA SER A 257 -2.90 9.72 3.62
C SER A 257 -3.43 9.74 5.05
N MET A 258 -4.70 9.39 5.21
CA MET A 258 -5.34 9.23 6.51
C MET A 258 -5.89 7.82 6.63
N ALA A 259 -5.43 7.10 7.65
CA ALA A 259 -5.94 5.79 7.99
C ALA A 259 -6.93 5.90 9.17
N LEU A 260 -8.14 5.38 8.97
CA LEU A 260 -9.16 5.25 10.00
C LEU A 260 -9.22 3.80 10.44
N PHE A 261 -9.04 3.53 11.73
CA PHE A 261 -9.34 2.22 12.29
C PHE A 261 -10.85 2.11 12.48
N LEU A 262 -11.48 1.16 11.79
CA LEU A 262 -12.93 0.95 11.87
C LEU A 262 -13.31 -0.11 12.91
N ASN A 263 -12.33 -0.88 13.40
CA ASN A 263 -12.51 -1.80 14.52
C ASN A 263 -11.15 -2.16 15.16
N GLU A 264 -11.19 -2.66 16.40
CA GLU A 264 -10.00 -3.21 17.07
C GLU A 264 -9.86 -4.72 16.77
N PRO A 265 -8.75 -5.17 16.15
CA PRO A 265 -8.48 -6.59 16.01
C PRO A 265 -8.00 -7.20 17.33
N PRO A 266 -8.29 -8.49 17.60
CA PRO A 266 -7.86 -9.14 18.83
C PRO A 266 -6.34 -9.24 18.99
N ARG A 267 -5.60 -9.29 17.87
CA ARG A 267 -4.13 -9.30 17.83
C ARG A 267 -3.62 -8.68 16.53
N GLY A 268 -2.52 -7.93 16.62
CA GLY A 268 -1.83 -7.32 15.48
C GLY A 268 -2.64 -6.20 14.81
N GLY A 269 -2.38 -5.94 13.53
CA GLY A 269 -3.11 -4.94 12.74
C GLY A 269 -2.62 -3.51 12.94
N GLU A 270 -1.44 -3.34 13.54
CA GLU A 270 -0.78 -2.06 13.69
C GLU A 270 -0.35 -1.48 12.33
N LEU A 271 -0.35 -0.16 12.24
CA LEU A 271 0.36 0.57 11.20
C LEU A 271 1.77 0.87 11.71
N ALA A 272 2.76 0.33 11.03
CA ALA A 272 4.16 0.61 11.32
C ALA A 272 4.71 1.61 10.30
N PHE A 273 5.44 2.60 10.81
CA PHE A 273 6.23 3.56 10.04
C PHE A 273 7.70 3.36 10.43
N PRO A 274 8.36 2.34 9.85
CA PRO A 274 9.77 2.08 10.09
C PRO A 274 10.62 3.31 9.82
N PHE A 275 11.62 3.55 10.67
CA PHE A 275 12.58 4.65 10.51
C PHE A 275 11.98 6.07 10.60
N ALA A 276 10.74 6.23 11.05
CA ALA A 276 10.24 7.55 11.42
C ALA A 276 11.15 8.18 12.50
N ASP A 277 11.55 9.44 12.29
CA ASP A 277 12.53 10.22 13.05
C ASP A 277 13.94 9.60 13.12
N ALA A 278 14.24 8.56 12.33
CA ALA A 278 15.57 7.98 12.30
C ALA A 278 16.55 8.88 11.52
N PRO A 279 17.82 8.96 11.93
CA PRO A 279 18.81 9.71 11.18
C PRO A 279 18.98 9.12 9.78
N ARG A 280 19.26 9.96 8.78
CA ARG A 280 19.48 9.50 7.38
C ARG A 280 20.53 8.39 7.27
N SER A 281 21.52 8.34 8.17
CA SER A 281 22.51 7.26 8.24
C SER A 281 21.90 5.90 8.59
N ALA A 282 20.80 5.85 9.36
CA ALA A 282 20.04 4.62 9.62
C ALA A 282 19.21 4.19 8.39
N ILE A 283 18.91 5.15 7.50
CA ILE A 283 18.23 4.96 6.20
C ILE A 283 19.26 4.85 5.06
N SER A 284 20.57 4.75 5.38
CA SER A 284 21.63 4.58 4.35
C SER A 284 21.55 3.25 3.61
N ALA A 285 20.74 2.32 4.12
CA ALA A 285 20.28 1.16 3.39
C ALA A 285 19.25 1.62 2.35
N SER A 286 19.44 1.27 1.07
CA SER A 286 18.56 1.70 -0.01
C SER A 286 17.09 1.40 0.31
N TRP A 287 16.12 2.11 -0.28
CA TRP A 287 14.71 1.76 -0.05
C TRP A 287 14.41 0.30 -0.49
N ALA A 288 15.20 -0.26 -1.40
CA ALA A 288 15.13 -1.69 -1.70
C ALA A 288 15.48 -2.54 -0.46
N ASP A 289 16.46 -2.14 0.35
CA ASP A 289 16.89 -2.85 1.56
C ASP A 289 15.81 -2.82 2.65
N VAL A 290 15.19 -1.66 2.90
CA VAL A 290 14.11 -1.62 3.90
C VAL A 290 12.88 -2.36 3.38
N ARG A 291 12.57 -2.29 2.07
CA ARG A 291 11.55 -3.16 1.47
C ARG A 291 11.85 -4.63 1.74
N ARG A 292 13.10 -5.10 1.52
CA ARG A 292 13.52 -6.48 1.80
C ARG A 292 13.38 -6.85 3.28
N ARG A 293 13.76 -5.95 4.19
CA ARG A 293 13.65 -6.15 5.65
C ARG A 293 12.20 -6.11 6.16
N CYS A 294 11.29 -5.55 5.36
CA CYS A 294 9.87 -5.38 5.68
C CYS A 294 8.96 -6.47 5.06
N LEU A 295 9.53 -7.52 4.45
CA LEU A 295 8.78 -8.68 3.92
C LEU A 295 8.45 -9.69 5.05
N PRO A 296 7.23 -10.24 5.12
CA PRO A 296 6.16 -9.57 5.85
C PRO A 296 5.81 -10.18 7.22
N GLY A 297 5.05 -9.39 7.99
CA GLY A 297 4.46 -9.77 9.27
C GLY A 297 5.00 -8.90 10.42
N PRO A 298 5.53 -9.48 11.50
CA PRO A 298 5.97 -8.74 12.69
C PRO A 298 7.33 -8.04 12.53
N ALA A 299 8.00 -8.19 11.38
CA ALA A 299 9.29 -7.54 11.15
C ALA A 299 9.15 -6.01 11.11
N CYS A 300 8.09 -5.47 10.49
CA CYS A 300 7.92 -4.03 10.29
C CYS A 300 7.92 -3.25 11.60
N ALA A 301 7.15 -3.71 12.59
CA ALA A 301 7.07 -3.08 13.90
C ALA A 301 8.37 -3.18 14.72
N ARG A 302 9.32 -4.02 14.30
CA ARG A 302 10.63 -4.22 14.96
C ARG A 302 11.77 -3.43 14.32
N LEU A 303 11.52 -2.72 13.22
CA LEU A 303 12.53 -1.93 12.52
C LEU A 303 12.77 -0.54 13.16
N GLY A 304 12.13 -0.24 14.28
CA GLY A 304 12.16 1.08 14.93
C GLY A 304 11.19 2.08 14.28
N GLY A 305 11.09 3.30 14.83
CA GLY A 305 10.16 4.33 14.36
C GLY A 305 8.80 4.28 15.06
N VAL A 306 7.74 4.68 14.36
CA VAL A 306 6.38 4.80 14.93
C VAL A 306 5.55 3.55 14.66
N VAL A 307 4.81 3.10 15.68
CA VAL A 307 3.79 2.05 15.55
C VAL A 307 2.47 2.57 16.10
N ALA A 308 1.48 2.74 15.22
CA ALA A 308 0.13 3.14 15.57
C ALA A 308 -0.79 1.91 15.67
N ARG A 309 -1.38 1.72 16.85
CA ARG A 309 -2.30 0.60 17.11
C ARG A 309 -3.74 1.01 16.85
N PRO A 310 -4.58 0.11 16.32
CA PRO A 310 -6.03 0.28 16.34
C PRO A 310 -6.48 0.39 17.81
N ARG A 311 -7.08 1.53 18.17
CA ARG A 311 -7.68 1.83 19.47
C ARG A 311 -8.65 2.99 19.30
#